data_AF-A0A1M5S8M1-F1
#
_entry.id   AF-A0A1M5S8M1-F1
#
_cell.length_a   1.000
_cell.length_b   1.000
_cell.length_c   1.000
_cell.angle_alpha   90.00
_cell.angle_beta   90.00
_cell.angle_gamma   90.00
#
_symmetry.space_group_name_H-M   'P 1'
#
loop_
_entity.id
_entity.type
_entity.pdbx_description
1 polymer ?
#
loop_
_entity_poly.entity_id
_entity_poly.type
_entity_poly.pdbx_seq_one_letter_code
_entity_poly.pdbx_strand_id
1 'polypeptide(L)'
;MSKAKPSPDDLRRLIGYTMITFLSVFLFLPLLWFVHLFSPDQELYVPWGICSGFLVIFNILFYHWKYPENWLRNLLALVGVNLLILIFEYFWLMQSMG
;
A
#
# COMPACT_ATOMS: atom_id res chain seq x y z
N MET A 1 17.96 -5.19 -28.61
CA MET A 1 17.36 -3.99 -28.01
C MET A 1 18.16 -3.62 -26.78
N SER A 2 19.01 -2.60 -26.87
CA SER A 2 19.77 -2.09 -25.72
C SER A 2 18.77 -1.59 -24.68
N LYS A 3 18.74 -2.19 -23.49
CA LYS A 3 18.02 -1.63 -22.34
C LYS A 3 18.68 -0.30 -22.05
N ALA A 4 18.09 0.79 -22.55
CA ALA A 4 18.52 2.15 -22.23
C ALA A 4 18.67 2.23 -20.70
N LYS A 5 19.81 2.78 -20.25
CA LYS A 5 20.09 2.94 -18.82
C LYS A 5 18.88 3.61 -18.17
N PRO A 6 18.33 3.05 -17.07
CA PRO A 6 17.19 3.66 -16.39
C PRO A 6 17.55 5.10 -16.03
N SER A 7 16.63 6.03 -16.29
CA SER A 7 16.87 7.43 -15.93
C SER A 7 16.92 7.56 -14.39
N PRO A 8 17.61 8.57 -13.84
CA PRO A 8 17.59 8.84 -12.41
C PRO A 8 16.17 8.96 -11.83
N ASP A 9 15.22 9.46 -12.62
CA ASP A 9 13.81 9.57 -12.23
C ASP A 9 13.10 8.21 -12.18
N ASP A 10 13.46 7.27 -13.06
CA ASP A 10 12.95 5.90 -12.98
C ASP A 10 13.44 5.21 -11.71
N LEU A 11 14.70 5.42 -11.33
CA LEU A 11 15.28 4.85 -10.12
C LEU A 11 14.62 5.42 -8.85
N ARG A 12 14.43 6.74 -8.80
CA ARG A 12 13.73 7.42 -7.70
C ARG A 12 12.29 6.94 -7.56
N ARG A 13 11.58 6.81 -8.68
CA ARG A 13 10.22 6.27 -8.72
C ARG A 13 10.21 4.84 -8.17
N LEU A 14 11.07 3.95 -8.65
CA LEU A 14 11.14 2.58 -8.17
C LEU A 14 11.35 2.50 -6.65
N ILE A 15 12.37 3.21 -6.12
CA ILE A 15 12.67 3.24 -4.69
C ILE A 15 11.46 3.76 -3.90
N GLY A 16 10.85 4.86 -4.34
CA GLY A 16 9.69 5.45 -3.70
C GLY A 16 8.49 4.50 -3.66
N TYR A 17 8.21 3.80 -4.76
CA TYR A 17 7.14 2.80 -4.80
C TYR A 17 7.40 1.62 -3.88
N THR A 18 8.64 1.11 -3.86
CA THR A 18 9.01 0.03 -2.95
C THR A 18 8.81 0.45 -1.51
N MET A 19 9.27 1.65 -1.13
CA MET A 19 9.09 2.18 0.22
C MET A 19 7.62 2.39 0.57
N ILE A 20 6.83 3.04 -0.30
CA ILE A 20 5.41 3.29 -0.05
C ILE A 20 4.66 1.97 0.05
N THR A 21 4.88 1.02 -0.87
CA THR A 21 4.21 -0.29 -0.84
C THR A 21 4.52 -1.06 0.42
N PHE A 22 5.80 -1.10 0.81
CA PHE A 22 6.21 -1.72 2.06
C PHE A 22 5.52 -1.03 3.25
N LEU A 23 5.61 0.28 3.37
CA LEU A 23 4.98 1.01 4.47
C LEU A 23 3.46 0.80 4.51
N SER A 24 2.79 0.77 3.36
CA SER A 24 1.33 0.57 3.25
C SER A 24 0.88 -0.76 3.85
N VAL A 25 1.61 -1.84 3.56
CA VAL A 25 1.30 -3.19 4.07
C VAL A 25 1.66 -3.32 5.55
N PHE A 26 2.82 -2.79 5.94
CA PHE A 26 3.35 -2.93 7.29
C PHE A 26 2.75 -1.94 8.30
N LEU A 27 2.09 -0.87 7.85
CA LEU A 27 1.37 0.08 8.70
C LEU A 27 0.25 -0.58 9.53
N PHE A 28 -0.28 -1.73 9.07
CA PHE A 28 -1.30 -2.47 9.81
C PHE A 28 -0.76 -3.45 10.85
N LEU A 29 0.53 -3.78 10.85
CA LEU A 29 1.08 -4.73 11.83
C LEU A 29 0.80 -4.29 13.28
N PRO A 30 1.00 -3.02 13.68
CA PRO A 30 0.66 -2.58 15.03
C PRO A 30 -0.84 -2.73 15.34
N LEU A 31 -1.71 -2.51 14.35
CA LEU A 31 -3.16 -2.60 14.50
C LEU A 31 -3.60 -4.06 14.67
N LEU A 32 -3.12 -4.94 13.81
CA LEU A 32 -3.35 -6.39 13.90
C LEU A 32 -2.82 -6.96 15.21
N TRP A 33 -1.62 -6.53 15.62
CA TRP A 33 -1.03 -6.93 16.88
C TRP A 33 -1.89 -6.47 18.05
N PHE A 34 -2.36 -5.21 18.04
CA PHE A 34 -3.26 -4.69 19.04
C PHE A 34 -4.55 -5.51 19.11
N VAL A 35 -5.23 -5.74 17.98
CA VAL A 35 -6.45 -6.55 17.96
C VAL A 35 -6.19 -7.96 18.50
N HIS A 36 -5.10 -8.61 18.09
CA HIS A 36 -4.75 -9.95 18.57
C HIS A 36 -4.53 -10.00 20.10
N LEU A 37 -4.02 -8.93 20.71
CA LEU A 37 -3.83 -8.85 22.16
C LEU A 37 -5.15 -8.73 22.94
N PHE A 38 -6.19 -8.14 22.34
CA PHE A 38 -7.45 -7.82 23.03
C PHE A 38 -8.66 -8.65 22.56
N SER A 39 -8.56 -9.34 21.42
CA SER A 39 -9.57 -10.24 20.88
C SER A 39 -8.90 -11.37 20.08
N PRO A 40 -9.20 -12.66 20.37
CA PRO A 40 -8.70 -13.80 19.61
C PRO A 40 -9.44 -13.98 18.27
N ASP A 41 -9.89 -12.88 17.67
CA ASP A 41 -10.73 -12.88 16.48
C ASP A 41 -9.90 -13.15 15.23
N GLN A 42 -9.83 -14.42 14.85
CA GLN A 42 -9.07 -14.87 13.69
C GLN A 42 -9.70 -14.42 12.36
N GLU A 43 -10.96 -13.97 12.38
CA GLU A 43 -11.66 -13.51 11.19
C GLU A 43 -11.05 -12.21 10.65
N LEU A 44 -10.32 -11.44 11.47
CA LEU A 44 -9.69 -10.17 11.08
C LEU A 44 -8.50 -10.33 10.12
N TYR A 45 -7.84 -11.50 10.11
CA TYR A 45 -6.68 -11.75 9.24
C TYR A 45 -7.06 -11.89 7.77
N VAL A 46 -8.27 -12.37 7.48
CA VAL A 46 -8.73 -12.57 6.10
C VAL A 46 -8.99 -11.23 5.39
N PRO A 47 -9.80 -10.29 5.94
CA PRO A 47 -9.95 -8.96 5.39
C PRO A 47 -8.62 -8.22 5.25
N TRP A 48 -7.76 -8.28 6.28
CA TRP A 48 -6.43 -7.65 6.20
C TRP A 48 -5.58 -8.22 5.06
N GLY A 49 -5.57 -9.55 4.89
CA GLY A 49 -4.83 -10.19 3.81
C GLY A 49 -5.33 -9.76 2.43
N ILE A 50 -6.66 -9.67 2.27
CA ILE A 50 -7.30 -9.20 1.03
C ILE A 50 -6.94 -7.74 0.75
N CYS A 51 -7.05 -6.86 1.75
CA CYS A 51 -6.76 -5.43 1.60
C CYS A 51 -5.26 -5.17 1.33
N SER A 52 -4.37 -5.87 2.04
CA SER A 52 -2.93 -5.82 1.80
C SER A 52 -2.58 -6.30 0.39
N GLY A 53 -3.18 -7.39 -0.07
CA GLY A 53 -3.02 -7.90 -1.42
C GLY A 53 -3.49 -6.90 -2.47
N PHE A 54 -4.66 -6.29 -2.26
CA PHE A 54 -5.20 -5.26 -3.14
C PHE A 54 -4.28 -4.03 -3.23
N LEU A 55 -3.77 -3.54 -2.10
CA LEU A 55 -2.81 -2.42 -2.04
C LEU A 55 -1.54 -2.72 -2.84
N VAL A 56 -0.98 -3.91 -2.70
CA VAL A 56 0.23 -4.32 -3.45
C VAL A 56 -0.05 -4.34 -4.94
N ILE A 57 -1.15 -5.00 -5.36
CA ILE A 57 -1.53 -5.07 -6.78
C ILE A 57 -1.76 -3.66 -7.34
N PHE A 58 -2.49 -2.83 -6.62
CA PHE A 58 -2.77 -1.45 -7.00
C PHE A 58 -1.47 -0.65 -7.18
N ASN A 59 -0.53 -0.72 -6.23
CA ASN A 59 0.74 -0.02 -6.33
C ASN A 59 1.58 -0.51 -7.51
N ILE A 60 1.58 -1.81 -7.81
CA ILE A 60 2.26 -2.36 -8.99
C ILE A 60 1.64 -1.82 -10.28
N LEU A 61 0.31 -1.79 -10.37
CA LEU A 61 -0.39 -1.25 -11.54
C LEU A 61 -0.12 0.25 -11.69
N PHE A 62 -0.17 1.00 -10.60
CA PHE A 62 0.09 2.44 -10.57
C PHE A 62 1.52 2.75 -11.02
N TYR A 63 2.50 1.93 -10.63
CA TYR A 63 3.90 2.03 -11.07
C TYR A 63 4.04 1.93 -12.59
N HIS A 64 3.32 0.98 -13.20
CA HIS A 64 3.36 0.78 -14.65
C HIS A 64 2.61 1.87 -15.42
N TRP A 65 1.60 2.48 -14.80
CA TRP A 65 0.85 3.58 -15.40
C TRP A 65 1.73 4.83 -15.58
N LYS A 66 2.72 5.04 -14.70
CA LYS A 66 3.63 6.21 -14.73
C LYS A 66 2.90 7.57 -14.76
N TYR A 67 1.65 7.64 -14.32
CA TYR A 67 0.87 8.87 -14.28
C TYR A 67 0.67 9.36 -12.84
N PRO A 68 0.95 10.65 -12.52
CA PRO A 68 1.62 11.65 -13.35
C PRO A 68 3.07 11.29 -13.69
N GLU A 69 3.61 11.81 -14.80
CA GLU A 69 4.96 11.43 -15.30
C GLU A 69 6.09 11.82 -14.35
N ASN A 70 5.97 12.98 -13.69
CA ASN A 70 6.92 13.44 -12.69
C ASN A 70 6.92 12.49 -11.48
N TRP A 71 8.07 11.91 -11.18
CA TRP A 71 8.21 10.89 -10.14
C TRP A 71 7.69 11.35 -8.77
N LEU A 72 7.93 12.61 -8.36
CA LEU A 72 7.51 13.10 -7.04
C LEU A 72 5.99 13.26 -6.97
N ARG A 73 5.38 13.87 -7.99
CA ARG A 73 3.92 14.00 -8.08
C ARG A 73 3.25 12.62 -8.13
N ASN A 74 3.90 11.69 -8.81
CA ASN A 74 3.44 10.31 -8.90
C ASN A 74 3.41 9.64 -7.53
N LEU A 75 4.52 9.73 -6.77
CA LEU A 75 4.59 9.19 -5.42
C LEU A 75 3.57 9.86 -4.48
N LEU A 76 3.36 11.18 -4.59
CA LEU A 76 2.35 11.88 -3.79
C LEU A 76 0.93 11.42 -4.12
N ALA A 77 0.62 11.20 -5.39
CA ALA A 77 -0.67 10.63 -5.80
C ALA A 77 -0.85 9.22 -5.23
N LEU A 78 0.20 8.39 -5.30
CA LEU A 78 0.20 7.05 -4.71
C LEU A 78 -0.05 7.08 -3.21
N VAL A 79 0.66 7.94 -2.47
CA VAL A 79 0.44 8.12 -1.02
C VAL A 79 -1.00 8.54 -0.75
N GLY A 80 -1.54 9.50 -1.49
CA GLY A 80 -2.92 9.95 -1.32
C GLY A 80 -3.95 8.83 -1.52
N VAL A 81 -3.79 8.03 -2.57
CA VAL A 81 -4.69 6.88 -2.83
C VAL A 81 -4.52 5.82 -1.75
N ASN A 82 -3.29 5.49 -1.36
CA ASN A 82 -3.05 4.51 -0.31
C ASN A 82 -3.67 4.97 1.00
N LEU A 83 -3.52 6.24 1.40
CA LEU A 83 -4.17 6.77 2.58
C LEU A 83 -5.70 6.62 2.54
N LEU A 84 -6.35 6.86 1.39
CA LEU A 84 -7.79 6.64 1.26
C LEU A 84 -8.15 5.16 1.46
N ILE A 85 -7.42 4.25 0.82
CA ILE A 85 -7.65 2.80 0.97
C ILE A 85 -7.44 2.38 2.43
N LEU A 86 -6.37 2.86 3.07
CA LEU A 86 -6.07 2.59 4.48
C LEU A 86 -7.21 3.05 5.40
N ILE A 87 -7.80 4.22 5.13
CA ILE A 87 -8.95 4.72 5.89
C ILE A 87 -10.16 3.78 5.72
N PHE A 88 -10.48 3.37 4.50
CA PHE A 88 -11.58 2.43 4.24
C PHE A 88 -11.35 1.08 4.92
N GLU A 89 -10.13 0.55 4.86
CA GLU A 89 -9.75 -0.68 5.54
C GLU A 89 -9.88 -0.55 7.05
N TYR A 90 -9.47 0.58 7.64
CA TYR A 90 -9.66 0.83 9.06
C TYR A 90 -11.14 0.81 9.46
N PHE A 91 -12.02 1.47 8.69
CA PHE A 91 -13.47 1.43 8.94
C PHE A 91 -14.04 0.02 8.81
N TRP A 92 -13.58 -0.75 7.83
CA TRP A 92 -14.01 -2.13 7.61
C TRP A 92 -13.60 -3.04 8.77
N LEU A 93 -12.34 -2.95 9.22
CA LEU A 93 -11.82 -3.73 10.34
C LEU A 93 -12.54 -3.38 11.65
N MET A 94 -12.82 -2.10 11.89
CA MET A 94 -13.59 -1.67 13.06
C MET A 94 -15.04 -2.17 13.03
N GLN A 95 -15.66 -2.30 11.84
CA GLN A 95 -17.00 -2.90 11.72
C GLN A 95 -17.02 -4.40 12.01
N SER A 96 -15.97 -5.15 11.63
CA SER A 96 -15.90 -6.58 11.94
C SER A 96 -15.73 -6.88 13.43
N MET A 97 -15.38 -5.89 14.26
CA MET A 97 -15.18 -6.04 15.71
C MET A 97 -16.45 -5.82 16.55
N GLY A 98 -17.59 -5.46 15.95
CA GLY A 98 -18.87 -5.19 16.63
C GLY A 98 -19.98 -6.11 16.19
#